data_AF-A0A239BCP8-F1
#
_entry.id   AF-A0A239BCP8-F1
#
_cell.length_a   1.000
_cell.length_b   1.000
_cell.length_c   1.000
_cell.angle_alpha   90.00
_cell.angle_beta   90.00
_cell.angle_gamma   90.00
#
_symmetry.space_group_name_H-M   'P 1'
#
loop_
_entity.id
_entity.type
_entity.pdbx_description
1 polymer ?
#
loop_
_entity_poly.entity_id
_entity_poly.type
_entity_poly.pdbx_seq_one_letter_code
_entity_poly.pdbx_strand_id
1 'polypeptide(L)'
;MTTTAIPADTARQALTNGLHDLADYLAQHPDIPIPGAGREISYYVDGDDDRTGLANLAQVANLLGVEVTDLHGSPVTETTTHFHAARQFGPITYQAVYITRATMADHDALMSYRDSIRADRPEATE
;
A
#
# COMPACT_ATOMS: atom_id res chain seq x y z
N MET A 1 18.33 5.48 -13.56
CA MET A 1 17.78 4.11 -13.72
C MET A 1 16.41 4.24 -14.34
N THR A 2 16.29 3.84 -15.61
CA THR A 2 15.04 3.98 -16.38
C THR A 2 14.12 2.85 -15.97
N THR A 3 13.11 3.16 -15.14
CA THR A 3 11.98 2.26 -14.90
C THR A 3 11.28 2.06 -16.23
N THR A 4 11.43 0.88 -16.83
CA THR A 4 10.61 0.45 -17.95
C THR A 4 9.18 0.42 -17.47
N ALA A 5 8.40 1.45 -17.80
CA ALA A 5 6.97 1.48 -17.55
C ALA A 5 6.34 0.35 -18.38
N ILE A 6 6.02 -0.76 -17.72
CA ILE A 6 5.16 -1.80 -18.32
C ILE A 6 3.84 -1.10 -18.64
N PRO A 7 3.31 -1.20 -19.89
CA PRO A 7 2.00 -0.65 -20.22
C PRO A 7 0.97 -1.12 -19.19
N ALA A 8 0.11 -0.21 -18.71
CA ALA A 8 -0.79 -0.47 -17.59
C ALA A 8 -1.62 -1.76 -17.76
N ASP A 9 -2.01 -2.10 -18.99
CA ASP A 9 -2.73 -3.33 -19.30
C ASP A 9 -1.87 -4.59 -19.17
N THR A 10 -0.60 -4.53 -19.59
CA THR A 10 0.34 -5.65 -19.42
C THR A 10 0.73 -5.83 -17.95
N ALA A 11 0.88 -4.73 -17.20
CA ALA A 11 1.20 -4.79 -15.77
C ALA A 11 0.04 -5.39 -14.97
N ARG A 12 -1.21 -4.98 -15.28
CA ARG A 12 -2.42 -5.56 -14.68
C ARG A 12 -2.51 -7.05 -14.95
N GLN A 13 -2.34 -7.47 -16.20
CA GLN A 13 -2.44 -8.88 -16.57
C GLN A 13 -1.34 -9.72 -15.89
N ALA A 14 -0.11 -9.22 -15.84
CA ALA A 14 0.99 -9.91 -15.16
C ALA A 14 0.74 -10.07 -13.66
N LEU A 15 0.26 -9.01 -12.98
CA LEU A 15 -0.08 -9.08 -11.56
C LEU A 15 -1.20 -10.09 -11.30
N THR A 16 -2.28 -10.04 -12.09
CA THR A 16 -3.40 -10.99 -11.94
C THR A 16 -2.95 -12.43 -12.14
N ASN A 17 -2.13 -12.70 -13.17
CA ASN A 17 -1.61 -14.05 -13.40
C ASN A 17 -0.73 -14.52 -12.24
N GLY A 18 0.20 -13.69 -11.75
CA GLY A 18 1.04 -14.05 -10.62
C GLY A 18 0.26 -14.31 -9.33
N LEU A 19 -0.87 -13.63 -9.11
CA LEU A 19 -1.75 -13.90 -7.96
C LEU A 19 -2.47 -15.24 -8.10
N HIS A 20 -2.91 -15.61 -9.30
CA HIS A 20 -3.47 -16.95 -9.55
C HIS A 20 -2.42 -18.04 -9.38
N ASP A 21 -1.23 -17.86 -9.96
CA ASP A 21 -0.13 -18.82 -9.84
C ASP A 21 0.27 -19.04 -8.37
N LEU A 22 0.31 -17.97 -7.56
CA LEU A 22 0.58 -18.08 -6.13
C LEU A 22 -0.53 -18.84 -5.39
N ALA A 23 -1.79 -18.57 -5.71
CA ALA A 23 -2.91 -19.28 -5.10
C ALA A 23 -2.86 -20.79 -5.42
N ASP A 24 -2.61 -21.14 -6.68
CA ASP A 24 -2.48 -22.52 -7.12
C ASP A 24 -1.29 -23.23 -6.47
N TYR A 25 -0.15 -22.54 -6.34
CA TYR A 25 1.03 -23.07 -5.67
C TYR A 25 0.76 -23.36 -4.19
N LEU A 26 0.18 -22.41 -3.45
CA LEU A 26 -0.15 -22.62 -2.03
C LEU A 26 -1.19 -23.74 -1.83
N ALA A 27 -2.13 -23.91 -2.75
CA ALA A 27 -3.10 -25.00 -2.71
C ALA A 27 -2.44 -26.38 -2.92
N GLN A 28 -1.39 -26.45 -3.74
CA GLN A 28 -0.65 -27.69 -4.03
C GLN A 28 0.40 -28.04 -2.97
N HIS A 29 0.79 -27.07 -2.12
CA HIS A 29 1.85 -27.22 -1.13
C HIS A 29 1.36 -26.85 0.29
N PRO A 30 0.49 -27.68 0.91
CA PRO A 30 -0.15 -27.38 2.20
C PRO A 30 0.82 -27.38 3.40
N ASP A 31 2.04 -27.89 3.21
CA ASP A 31 3.13 -27.86 4.17
C ASP A 31 3.83 -26.49 4.25
N ILE A 32 3.61 -25.62 3.27
CA ILE A 32 4.12 -24.25 3.30
C ILE A 32 3.28 -23.43 4.29
N PRO A 33 3.90 -22.87 5.34
CA PRO A 33 3.16 -22.08 6.33
C PRO A 33 2.64 -20.81 5.68
N ILE A 34 1.34 -20.59 5.83
CA ILE A 34 0.74 -19.29 5.50
C ILE A 34 0.84 -18.35 6.71
N PRO A 35 1.08 -17.07 6.49
CA PRO A 35 1.04 -16.07 7.54
C PRO A 35 -0.34 -16.00 8.22
N GLY A 36 -0.37 -15.92 9.55
CA GLY A 36 -1.63 -15.87 10.31
C GLY A 36 -2.37 -14.53 10.24
N ALA A 37 -1.68 -13.46 9.86
CA ALA A 37 -2.29 -12.15 9.61
C ALA A 37 -2.64 -11.99 8.12
N GLY A 38 -3.65 -11.18 7.84
CA GLY A 38 -4.08 -10.85 6.47
C GLY A 38 -2.95 -10.28 5.60
N ARG A 39 -3.18 -10.22 4.29
CA ARG A 39 -2.24 -9.67 3.31
C ARG A 39 -2.84 -8.47 2.62
N GLU A 40 -2.01 -7.46 2.39
CA GLU A 40 -2.43 -6.20 1.79
C GLU A 40 -1.71 -5.97 0.47
N ILE A 41 -2.48 -5.59 -0.55
CA ILE A 41 -1.97 -5.07 -1.83
C ILE A 41 -2.28 -3.58 -1.83
N SER A 42 -1.24 -2.76 -1.66
CA SER A 42 -1.37 -1.31 -1.54
C SER A 42 -1.10 -0.61 -2.86
N TYR A 43 -2.04 0.24 -3.28
CA TYR A 43 -1.90 1.18 -4.39
C TYR A 43 -1.83 2.60 -3.85
N TYR A 44 -0.69 3.26 -4.01
CA TYR A 44 -0.53 4.65 -3.57
C TYR A 44 -1.01 5.59 -4.67
N VAL A 45 -2.04 6.36 -4.35
CA VAL A 45 -2.63 7.36 -5.25
C VAL A 45 -1.71 8.57 -5.29
N ASP A 46 -1.46 9.07 -6.49
CA ASP A 46 -0.70 10.30 -6.71
C ASP A 46 -1.63 11.49 -7.04
N GLY A 47 -1.15 12.70 -6.81
CA GLY A 47 -1.86 13.95 -7.09
C GLY A 47 -0.99 15.20 -6.90
N ASP A 48 -1.15 16.15 -7.81
CA ASP A 48 -0.42 17.43 -7.79
C ASP A 48 -0.72 18.26 -6.52
N ASP A 49 -1.96 18.19 -6.04
CA ASP A 49 -2.45 18.81 -4.80
C ASP A 49 -3.32 17.82 -4.01
N ASP A 50 -3.56 18.11 -2.72
CA ASP A 50 -4.38 17.26 -1.84
C ASP A 50 -5.79 17.04 -2.38
N ARG A 51 -6.37 18.06 -3.01
CA ARG A 51 -7.70 18.00 -3.63
C ARG A 51 -7.75 16.98 -4.78
N THR A 52 -6.72 16.97 -5.63
CA THR A 52 -6.61 16.06 -6.78
C THR A 52 -6.30 14.65 -6.32
N GLY A 53 -5.39 14.48 -5.35
CA GLY A 53 -5.11 13.18 -4.75
C GLY A 53 -6.34 12.54 -4.10
N LEU A 54 -7.11 13.33 -3.33
CA LEU A 54 -8.36 12.89 -2.73
C LEU A 54 -9.44 12.56 -3.77
N ALA A 55 -9.55 13.34 -4.85
CA ALA A 55 -10.47 13.04 -5.95
C ALA A 55 -10.10 11.73 -6.66
N ASN A 56 -8.81 11.50 -6.91
CA ASN A 56 -8.30 10.25 -7.49
C ASN A 56 -8.59 9.06 -6.56
N LEU A 57 -8.39 9.22 -5.24
CA LEU A 57 -8.73 8.19 -4.27
C LEU A 57 -10.24 7.90 -4.25
N ALA A 58 -11.09 8.92 -4.28
CA ALA A 58 -12.54 8.76 -4.32
C ALA A 58 -13.00 8.02 -5.59
N GLN A 59 -12.33 8.24 -6.73
CA GLN A 59 -12.58 7.46 -7.94
C GLN A 59 -12.25 5.97 -7.73
N VAL A 60 -11.13 5.65 -7.10
CA VAL A 60 -10.78 4.26 -6.78
C VAL A 60 -11.77 3.65 -5.78
N ALA A 61 -12.18 4.40 -4.75
CA ALA A 61 -13.19 3.97 -3.79
C ALA A 61 -14.51 3.59 -4.49
N ASN A 62 -14.97 4.41 -5.44
CA ASN A 62 -16.13 4.11 -6.27
C ASN A 62 -15.96 2.84 -7.11
N LEU A 63 -14.78 2.61 -7.71
CA LEU A 63 -14.49 1.39 -8.47
C LEU A 63 -14.49 0.14 -7.58
N LEU A 64 -14.06 0.28 -6.33
CA LEU A 64 -14.07 -0.80 -5.34
C LEU A 64 -15.45 -1.04 -4.74
N GLY A 65 -16.32 -0.02 -4.75
CA GLY A 65 -17.64 -0.04 -4.11
C GLY A 65 -17.54 0.12 -2.59
N VAL A 66 -16.60 0.96 -2.12
CA VAL A 66 -16.33 1.20 -0.70
C VAL A 66 -16.26 2.70 -0.42
N GLU A 67 -16.35 3.09 0.85
CA GLU A 67 -16.15 4.46 1.29
C GLU A 67 -14.67 4.75 1.59
N VAL A 68 -14.30 6.03 1.56
CA VAL A 68 -12.98 6.48 2.01
C VAL A 68 -12.99 6.60 3.54
N THR A 69 -12.01 6.00 4.19
CA THR A 69 -11.81 6.03 5.65
C THR A 69 -10.42 6.54 6.00
N ASP A 70 -10.16 6.77 7.28
CA ASP A 70 -8.80 6.97 7.77
C ASP A 70 -7.99 5.64 7.82
N LEU A 71 -6.75 5.69 8.31
CA LEU A 71 -5.85 4.53 8.43
C LEU A 71 -6.38 3.41 9.34
N HIS A 72 -7.33 3.73 10.22
CA HIS A 72 -7.93 2.79 11.17
C HIS A 72 -9.30 2.29 10.72
N GLY A 73 -9.76 2.68 9.52
CA GLY A 73 -11.09 2.33 9.02
C GLY A 73 -12.21 3.19 9.63
N SER A 74 -11.88 4.32 10.26
CA SER A 74 -12.86 5.25 10.83
C SER A 74 -13.28 6.30 9.81
N PRO A 75 -14.44 6.97 10.00
CA PRO A 75 -14.86 8.08 9.16
C PRO A 75 -13.81 9.19 9.10
N VAL A 76 -13.66 9.78 7.90
CA VAL A 76 -12.75 10.90 7.68
C VAL A 76 -13.17 12.12 8.49
N THR A 77 -12.17 12.80 9.06
CA THR A 77 -12.34 14.07 9.78
C THR A 77 -11.40 15.14 9.22
N GLU A 78 -11.53 16.37 9.69
CA GLU A 78 -10.67 17.50 9.26
C GLU A 78 -9.18 17.29 9.58
N THR A 79 -8.87 16.40 10.53
CA THR A 79 -7.48 16.09 10.93
C THR A 79 -6.94 14.84 10.26
N THR A 80 -7.72 14.16 9.42
CA THR A 80 -7.27 12.95 8.72
C THR A 80 -6.19 13.30 7.71
N THR A 81 -5.03 12.66 7.81
CA THR A 81 -3.91 12.83 6.88
C THR A 81 -3.60 11.60 6.04
N HIS A 82 -4.12 10.45 6.46
CA HIS A 82 -3.98 9.16 5.78
C HIS A 82 -5.37 8.68 5.41
N PHE A 83 -5.63 8.58 4.12
CA PHE A 83 -6.93 8.22 3.56
C PHE A 83 -6.81 6.87 2.86
N HIS A 84 -7.77 6.00 3.12
CA HIS A 84 -7.78 4.63 2.63
C HIS A 84 -9.11 4.34 1.93
N ALA A 85 -9.04 3.56 0.86
CA ALA A 85 -10.19 2.88 0.28
C ALA A 85 -9.83 1.41 0.14
N ALA A 86 -10.41 0.56 0.99
CA ALA A 86 -9.99 -0.83 1.13
C ALA A 86 -11.16 -1.79 0.87
N ARG A 87 -10.88 -2.85 0.10
CA ARG A 87 -11.81 -3.96 -0.12
C ARG A 87 -11.14 -5.29 0.18
N GLN A 88 -11.86 -6.12 0.93
CA GLN A 88 -11.39 -7.41 1.40
C GLN A 88 -11.92 -8.57 0.53
N PHE A 89 -11.06 -9.55 0.27
CA PHE A 89 -11.28 -10.80 -0.45
C PHE A 89 -10.75 -11.95 0.42
N GLY A 90 -11.56 -12.41 1.38
CA GLY A 90 -11.09 -13.35 2.41
C GLY A 90 -9.97 -12.73 3.24
N PRO A 91 -8.79 -13.36 3.42
CA PRO A 91 -7.68 -12.77 4.16
C PRO A 91 -6.84 -11.74 3.37
N ILE A 92 -7.18 -11.48 2.10
CA ILE A 92 -6.45 -10.54 1.24
C ILE A 92 -7.23 -9.23 1.12
N THR A 93 -6.56 -8.10 1.30
CA THR A 93 -7.13 -6.76 1.16
C THR A 93 -6.45 -6.04 0.01
N TYR A 94 -7.23 -5.52 -0.94
CA TYR A 94 -6.76 -4.48 -1.85
C TYR A 94 -7.07 -3.13 -1.24
N GLN A 95 -6.06 -2.27 -1.11
CA GLN A 95 -6.25 -0.92 -0.59
C GLN A 95 -5.63 0.13 -1.51
N ALA A 96 -6.35 1.22 -1.72
CA ALA A 96 -5.79 2.45 -2.25
C ALA A 96 -5.54 3.44 -1.11
N VAL A 97 -4.38 4.09 -1.13
CA VAL A 97 -3.93 4.96 -0.05
C VAL A 97 -3.56 6.32 -0.62
N TYR A 98 -4.03 7.38 0.02
CA TYR A 98 -3.55 8.74 -0.20
C TYR A 98 -3.07 9.33 1.12
N ILE A 99 -1.87 9.92 1.12
CA ILE A 99 -1.30 10.62 2.27
C ILE A 99 -1.14 12.08 1.86
N THR A 100 -1.60 13.00 2.69
CA THR A 100 -1.52 14.43 2.37
C THR A 100 -0.08 14.86 2.12
N ARG A 101 0.09 15.86 1.27
CA ARG A 101 1.41 16.39 0.92
C ARG A 101 2.17 16.93 2.12
N ALA A 102 1.47 17.55 3.08
CA ALA A 102 2.08 18.01 4.32
C ALA A 102 2.66 16.84 5.12
N THR A 103 1.91 15.76 5.29
CA THR A 103 2.39 14.56 5.99
C THR A 103 3.50 13.83 5.22
N MET A 104 3.44 13.81 3.89
CA MET A 104 4.55 13.29 3.08
C MET A 104 5.81 14.16 3.21
N ALA A 105 5.68 15.48 3.28
CA ALA A 105 6.81 16.38 3.50
C ALA A 105 7.44 16.18 4.89
N ASP A 106 6.62 15.99 5.93
CA ASP A 106 7.09 15.65 7.28
C ASP A 106 7.81 14.30 7.30
N HIS A 107 7.25 13.29 6.60
CA HIS A 107 7.89 12.00 6.43
C HIS A 107 9.22 12.11 5.70
N ASP A 108 9.29 12.86 4.60
CA ASP A 108 10.52 13.03 3.84
C ASP A 108 11.59 13.77 4.65
N ALA A 109 11.20 14.77 5.42
CA ALA A 109 12.08 15.44 6.38
C ALA A 109 12.60 14.46 7.44
N LEU A 110 11.74 13.63 8.04
CA LEU A 110 12.15 12.60 8.99
C LEU A 110 13.12 11.60 8.34
N MET A 111 12.81 11.12 7.15
CA MET A 111 13.62 10.14 6.43
C MET A 111 14.96 10.71 5.96
N SER A 112 15.09 12.03 5.78
CA SER A 112 16.37 12.68 5.50
C SER A 112 17.41 12.50 6.62
N TYR A 113 16.95 12.24 7.86
CA TYR A 113 17.82 11.95 9.00
C TYR A 113 18.13 10.47 9.19
N ARG A 114 17.57 9.55 8.37
CA ARG A 114 17.64 8.09 8.59
C ARG A 114 19.07 7.58 8.84
N ASP A 115 20.05 8.11 8.12
CA ASP A 115 21.44 7.68 8.20
C ASP A 115 22.31 8.56 9.11
N SER A 116 21.72 9.58 9.73
CA SER A 116 22.43 10.52 10.61
C SER A 116 22.78 9.91 11.97
N ILE A 117 22.05 8.87 12.40
CA ILE A 117 22.27 8.19 13.69
C ILE A 117 22.53 6.71 13.44
N ARG A 118 23.66 6.21 13.94
CA ARG A 118 23.96 4.78 13.98
C ARG A 118 23.96 4.33 15.44
N ALA A 119 23.18 3.29 15.74
CA ALA A 119 23.28 2.63 17.02
C ALA A 119 24.64 1.93 17.12
N ASP A 120 25.32 2.07 18.26
CA ASP A 120 26.45 1.22 18.60
C ASP A 120 25.92 -0.21 18.72
N ARG A 121 26.19 -1.01 17.68
CA ARG A 121 25.82 -2.42 17.67
C ARG A 121 26.90 -3.17 18.44
N PRO A 122 26.54 -3.99 19.44
CA PRO A 122 27.53 -4.84 20.10
C PRO A 122 28.14 -5.78 19.05
N GLU A 123 29.44 -6.08 19.19
CA GLU A 123 30.11 -7.03 18.31
C GLU A 123 29.38 -8.38 18.37
N ALA A 124 29.16 -8.97 17.20
CA ALA A 124 28.51 -10.27 17.11
C ALA A 124 29.42 -11.29 17.80
N THR A 125 28.92 -11.89 18.87
CA THR A 125 29.58 -13.03 19.51
C THR A 125 29.63 -14.19 18.52
N GLU A 126 30.84 -14.65 18.17
CA GLU A 126 31.09 -15.91 17.44
C GLU A 126 30.54 -17.13 18.18
#